data_AF-A0A536HPP2-F1
#
_entry.id   AF-A0A536HPP2-F1
#
_cell.length_a   1.000
_cell.length_b   1.000
_cell.length_c   1.000
_cell.angle_alpha   90.00
_cell.angle_beta   90.00
_cell.angle_gamma   90.00
#
_symmetry.space_group_name_H-M   'P 1'
#
loop_
_entity.id
_entity.type
_entity.pdbx_description
1 polymer ?
#
loop_
_entity_poly.entity_id
_entity_poly.type
_entity_poly.pdbx_seq_one_letter_code
_entity_poly.pdbx_strand_id
1 'polypeptide(L)'
;MGVRRGVLGGAILVAVGAPFLLQALGAANAPAYLFVALGAAFLAAWYVGTRQYVYMVPAAVLIGFGLGLLIPTWVPALADAAAPIFLGSLAIAIAIVYLFHRDHRGLLVPAGLLALVAAADVIGLHLPDATQPFFVPIVLIAVGVYMLVER
;
A
#
# COMPACT_ATOMS: atom_id res chain seq x y z
N MET A 1 -6.74 -10.37 -30.52
CA MET A 1 -5.89 -9.63 -29.55
C MET A 1 -6.48 -8.26 -29.10
N GLY A 2 -7.70 -7.85 -29.49
CA GLY A 2 -8.24 -6.50 -29.17
C GLY A 2 -9.03 -6.36 -27.85
N VAL A 3 -9.70 -7.41 -27.38
CA VAL A 3 -10.65 -7.34 -26.23
C VAL A 3 -9.95 -7.01 -24.89
N ARG A 4 -8.70 -7.44 -24.71
CA ARG A 4 -7.97 -7.29 -23.43
C ARG A 4 -7.52 -5.86 -23.12
N ARG A 5 -7.32 -5.01 -24.14
CA ARG A 5 -6.89 -3.61 -23.95
C ARG A 5 -8.05 -2.70 -23.50
N GLY A 6 -9.27 -2.96 -24.00
CA GLY A 6 -10.47 -2.21 -23.62
C GLY A 6 -10.87 -2.41 -22.16
N VAL A 7 -10.70 -3.62 -21.63
CA VAL A 7 -10.99 -3.95 -20.22
C VAL A 7 -10.05 -3.20 -19.27
N LEU A 8 -8.76 -3.09 -19.61
CA LEU A 8 -7.79 -2.33 -18.81
C LEU A 8 -8.11 -0.84 -18.79
N GLY A 9 -8.38 -0.25 -19.96
CA GLY A 9 -8.77 1.16 -20.05
C GLY A 9 -10.06 1.46 -19.29
N GLY A 10 -11.06 0.60 -19.43
CA GLY A 10 -12.33 0.69 -18.70
C GLY A 10 -12.16 0.56 -17.18
N ALA A 11 -11.35 -0.39 -16.72
CA ALA A 11 -11.07 -0.57 -15.29
C ALA A 11 -10.37 0.65 -14.68
N ILE A 12 -9.43 1.27 -15.41
CA ILE A 12 -8.76 2.51 -14.97
C ILE A 12 -9.77 3.66 -14.88
N LEU A 13 -10.64 3.82 -15.88
CA LEU A 13 -11.69 4.84 -15.89
C LEU A 13 -12.66 4.67 -14.71
N VAL A 14 -13.06 3.44 -14.40
CA VAL A 14 -13.90 3.14 -13.21
C VAL A 14 -13.13 3.45 -11.92
N ALA A 15 -11.86 3.04 -11.83
CA ALA A 15 -11.02 3.27 -10.66
C ALA A 15 -10.77 4.76 -10.38
N VAL A 16 -10.68 5.58 -11.42
CA VAL A 16 -10.56 7.04 -11.30
C VAL A 16 -11.92 7.68 -11.01
N GLY A 17 -13.00 7.26 -11.68
CA GLY A 17 -14.32 7.87 -11.55
C GLY A 17 -15.03 7.59 -10.22
N ALA A 18 -14.88 6.37 -9.67
CA ALA A 18 -15.60 5.98 -8.45
C ALA A 18 -15.23 6.86 -7.22
N PRO A 19 -13.98 7.26 -7.01
CA PRO A 19 -13.64 8.11 -5.87
C PRO A 19 -14.04 9.58 -6.05
N PHE A 20 -14.09 10.10 -7.28
CA PHE A 20 -14.71 11.40 -7.54
C PHE A 20 -16.20 11.38 -7.19
N LEU A 21 -16.90 10.28 -7.50
CA LEU A 21 -18.28 10.08 -7.07
C LEU A 21 -18.39 10.02 -5.54
N LEU A 22 -17.51 9.25 -4.86
CA LEU A 22 -17.49 9.19 -3.40
C LEU A 22 -17.19 10.55 -2.76
N GLN A 23 -16.30 11.35 -3.36
CA GLN A 23 -16.02 12.71 -2.92
C GLN A 23 -17.26 13.61 -3.05
N ALA A 24 -17.98 13.51 -4.17
CA ALA A 24 -19.23 14.24 -4.38
C ALA A 24 -20.33 13.82 -3.39
N LEU A 25 -20.30 12.57 -2.92
CA LEU A 25 -21.19 12.05 -1.88
C LEU A 25 -20.76 12.41 -0.44
N GLY A 26 -19.66 13.16 -0.28
CA GLY A 26 -19.18 13.64 1.03
C GLY A 26 -18.33 12.63 1.80
N ALA A 27 -17.78 11.60 1.15
CA ALA A 27 -16.89 10.65 1.80
C ALA A 27 -15.60 11.33 2.29
N ALA A 28 -15.29 11.17 3.58
CA ALA A 28 -14.00 11.58 4.14
C ALA A 28 -12.86 10.78 3.50
N ASN A 29 -11.73 11.43 3.25
CA ASN A 29 -10.53 10.82 2.66
C ASN A 29 -10.77 10.15 1.30
N ALA A 30 -11.52 10.81 0.41
CA ALA A 30 -11.70 10.44 -1.00
C ALA A 30 -10.40 10.01 -1.74
N PRO A 31 -9.22 10.62 -1.51
CA PRO A 31 -7.98 10.16 -2.13
C PRO A 31 -7.60 8.72 -1.75
N ALA A 32 -7.92 8.28 -0.54
CA ALA A 32 -7.60 6.93 -0.07
C ALA A 32 -8.38 5.86 -0.85
N TYR A 33 -9.62 6.16 -1.25
CA TYR A 33 -10.43 5.29 -2.10
C TYR A 33 -9.88 5.15 -3.53
N LEU A 34 -9.18 6.16 -4.07
CA LEU A 34 -8.45 6.05 -5.36
C LEU A 34 -7.36 5.00 -5.28
N PHE A 35 -6.58 4.98 -4.21
CA PHE A 35 -5.51 4.00 -4.05
C PHE A 35 -6.07 2.58 -4.01
N VAL A 36 -7.14 2.33 -3.25
CA VAL A 36 -7.79 1.00 -3.23
C VAL A 36 -8.36 0.64 -4.60
N ALA A 37 -9.05 1.56 -5.27
CA ALA A 37 -9.69 1.30 -6.56
C ALA A 37 -8.66 1.03 -7.68
N LEU A 38 -7.58 1.81 -7.74
CA LEU A 38 -6.48 1.59 -8.67
C LEU A 38 -5.75 0.28 -8.37
N GLY A 39 -5.46 0.00 -7.10
CA GLY A 39 -4.85 -1.25 -6.69
C GLY A 39 -5.71 -2.46 -7.05
N ALA A 40 -7.03 -2.37 -6.89
CA ALA A 40 -7.98 -3.40 -7.33
C ALA A 40 -7.98 -3.57 -8.86
N ALA A 41 -7.88 -2.48 -9.63
CA ALA A 41 -7.77 -2.55 -11.09
C ALA A 41 -6.46 -3.24 -11.52
N PHE A 42 -5.33 -2.93 -10.87
CA PHE A 42 -4.06 -3.62 -11.08
C PHE A 42 -4.11 -5.10 -10.66
N LEU A 43 -4.82 -5.42 -9.58
CA LEU A 43 -5.01 -6.81 -9.13
C LEU A 43 -5.87 -7.61 -10.13
N ALA A 44 -6.95 -7.01 -10.63
CA ALA A 44 -7.78 -7.60 -11.66
C ALA A 44 -6.99 -7.80 -12.98
N ALA A 45 -6.17 -6.82 -13.35
CA ALA A 45 -5.25 -6.91 -14.48
C ALA A 45 -4.23 -8.05 -14.30
N TRP A 46 -3.68 -8.21 -13.10
CA TRP A 46 -2.77 -9.30 -12.76
C TRP A 46 -3.47 -10.66 -12.87
N TYR A 47 -4.69 -10.78 -12.34
CA TYR A 47 -5.46 -12.02 -12.32
C TYR A 47 -5.91 -12.48 -13.71
N VAL A 48 -6.33 -11.55 -14.57
CA VAL A 48 -6.81 -11.81 -15.94
C VAL A 48 -5.66 -11.86 -16.96
N GLY A 49 -4.55 -11.19 -16.65
CA GLY A 49 -3.36 -11.09 -17.50
C GLY A 49 -2.37 -12.23 -17.31
N THR A 50 -1.10 -11.94 -17.58
CA THR A 50 0.03 -12.90 -17.56
C THR A 50 0.54 -13.22 -16.14
N ARG A 51 -0.20 -12.83 -15.09
CA ARG A 51 0.23 -12.92 -13.68
C ARG A 51 1.64 -12.37 -13.43
N GLN A 52 2.06 -11.40 -14.24
CA GLN A 52 3.40 -10.82 -14.15
C GLN A 52 3.58 -10.03 -12.86
N TYR A 53 4.73 -10.24 -12.22
CA TYR A 53 5.20 -9.53 -11.03
C TYR A 53 4.97 -8.00 -11.10
N VAL A 54 5.19 -7.42 -12.28
CA VAL A 54 5.04 -5.97 -12.57
C VAL A 54 3.67 -5.40 -12.19
N TYR A 55 2.60 -6.19 -12.25
CA TYR A 55 1.24 -5.74 -11.90
C TYR A 55 0.86 -6.04 -10.45
N MET A 56 1.51 -7.02 -9.83
CA MET A 56 1.20 -7.45 -8.47
C MET A 56 1.76 -6.50 -7.41
N VAL A 57 2.97 -5.99 -7.63
CA VAL A 57 3.61 -5.00 -6.75
C VAL A 57 2.74 -3.74 -6.61
N PRO A 58 2.37 -3.02 -7.69
CA PRO A 58 1.53 -1.84 -7.58
C PRO A 58 0.13 -2.18 -7.04
N ALA A 59 -0.44 -3.34 -7.38
CA ALA A 59 -1.73 -3.77 -6.83
C ALA A 59 -1.71 -3.85 -5.30
N ALA A 60 -0.76 -4.60 -4.75
CA ALA A 60 -0.66 -4.81 -3.32
C ALA A 60 -0.32 -3.51 -2.59
N VAL A 61 0.65 -2.72 -3.10
CA VAL A 61 1.07 -1.46 -2.47
C VAL A 61 -0.08 -0.45 -2.46
N LEU A 62 -0.80 -0.27 -3.57
CA LEU A 62 -1.92 0.68 -3.65
C LEU A 62 -3.09 0.25 -2.75
N ILE A 63 -3.39 -1.05 -2.68
CA ILE A 63 -4.41 -1.58 -1.77
C ILE A 63 -3.98 -1.39 -0.31
N GLY A 64 -2.75 -1.77 0.04
CA GLY A 64 -2.23 -1.64 1.41
C GLY A 64 -2.19 -0.19 1.87
N PHE A 65 -1.77 0.72 1.00
CA PHE A 65 -1.74 2.16 1.25
C PHE A 65 -3.16 2.71 1.45
N GLY A 66 -4.08 2.40 0.54
CA GLY A 66 -5.47 2.84 0.64
C GLY A 66 -6.17 2.31 1.89
N LEU A 67 -5.99 1.03 2.23
CA LEU A 67 -6.54 0.45 3.45
C LEU A 67 -5.92 1.06 4.72
N GLY A 68 -4.61 1.31 4.71
CA GLY A 68 -3.92 1.94 5.84
C GLY A 68 -4.46 3.34 6.17
N LEU A 69 -4.88 4.07 5.14
CA LEU A 69 -5.51 5.39 5.30
C LEU A 69 -7.00 5.32 5.65
N LEU A 70 -7.70 4.26 5.22
CA LEU A 70 -9.15 4.14 5.40
C LEU A 70 -9.56 3.49 6.72
N ILE A 71 -8.80 2.50 7.22
CA ILE A 71 -9.14 1.77 8.46
C ILE A 71 -9.35 2.73 9.65
N PRO A 72 -8.47 3.71 9.91
CA PRO A 72 -8.67 4.66 11.01
C PRO A 72 -9.87 5.59 10.81
N THR A 73 -10.32 5.78 9.56
CA THR A 73 -11.48 6.63 9.23
C THR A 73 -12.80 5.91 9.44
N TRP A 74 -12.81 4.60 9.20
CA TRP A 74 -13.98 3.75 9.43
C TRP A 74 -14.17 3.40 10.90
N VAL A 75 -13.07 3.34 11.65
CA VAL A 75 -13.06 2.97 13.06
C VAL A 75 -12.38 4.10 13.85
N PRO A 76 -13.13 5.09 14.35
CA PRO A 76 -12.58 6.25 15.07
C PRO A 76 -11.76 5.86 16.31
N ALA A 77 -12.08 4.72 16.94
CA ALA A 77 -11.33 4.18 18.07
C ALA A 77 -9.89 3.78 17.72
N LEU A 78 -9.55 3.67 16.43
CA LEU A 78 -8.22 3.36 15.91
C LEU A 78 -7.50 4.61 15.38
N ALA A 79 -8.06 5.81 15.53
CA ALA A 79 -7.46 7.05 15.03
C ALA A 79 -6.08 7.32 15.62
N ASP A 80 -5.90 7.07 16.93
CA ASP A 80 -4.61 7.22 17.61
C ASP A 80 -3.57 6.19 17.13
N ALA A 81 -4.03 5.07 16.56
CA ALA A 81 -3.21 4.03 15.96
C ALA A 81 -3.11 4.16 14.42
N ALA A 82 -3.40 5.33 13.85
CA ALA A 82 -3.39 5.51 12.39
C ALA A 82 -2.01 5.24 11.76
N ALA A 83 -0.93 5.73 12.36
CA ALA A 83 0.43 5.51 11.89
C ALA A 83 0.85 4.02 11.88
N PRO A 84 0.68 3.24 12.97
CA PRO A 84 1.04 1.83 12.97
C PRO A 84 0.11 0.98 12.10
N ILE A 85 -1.17 1.35 11.97
CA ILE A 85 -2.10 0.69 11.04
C ILE A 85 -1.66 0.89 9.59
N PHE A 86 -1.24 2.10 9.24
CA PHE A 86 -0.74 2.40 7.90
C PHE A 86 0.56 1.67 7.58
N LEU A 87 1.53 1.68 8.50
CA LEU A 87 2.79 0.95 8.35
C LEU A 87 2.54 -0.56 8.29
N GLY A 88 1.64 -1.08 9.14
CA GLY A 88 1.26 -2.48 9.18
C GLY A 88 0.55 -2.94 7.91
N SER A 89 -0.39 -2.16 7.37
CA SER A 89 -1.08 -2.51 6.12
C SER A 89 -0.12 -2.56 4.94
N LEU A 90 0.85 -1.65 4.89
CA LEU A 90 1.90 -1.63 3.87
C LEU A 90 2.86 -2.82 4.01
N ALA A 91 3.26 -3.14 5.25
CA ALA A 91 4.09 -4.32 5.54
C ALA A 91 3.38 -5.62 5.11
N ILE A 92 2.10 -5.76 5.40
CA ILE A 92 1.26 -6.89 4.98
C ILE A 92 1.19 -6.96 3.46
N ALA A 93 0.96 -5.84 2.78
CA ALA A 93 0.92 -5.79 1.32
C ALA A 93 2.22 -6.29 0.69
N ILE A 94 3.38 -5.84 1.19
CA ILE A 94 4.69 -6.26 0.68
C ILE A 94 4.95 -7.75 1.01
N ALA A 95 4.55 -8.22 2.20
CA ALA A 95 4.64 -9.63 2.58
C ALA A 95 3.78 -10.53 1.66
N ILE A 96 2.59 -10.08 1.27
CA ILE A 96 1.74 -10.76 0.29
C ILE A 96 2.45 -10.84 -1.06
N VAL A 97 3.07 -9.77 -1.54
CA VAL A 97 3.84 -9.80 -2.80
C VAL A 97 4.95 -10.85 -2.74
N TYR A 98 5.71 -10.88 -1.64
CA TYR A 98 6.78 -11.86 -1.44
C TYR A 98 6.25 -13.30 -1.42
N LEU A 99 5.10 -13.56 -0.78
CA LEU A 99 4.51 -14.90 -0.72
C LEU A 99 4.21 -15.49 -2.10
N PHE A 100 3.81 -14.65 -3.06
CA PHE A 100 3.53 -15.07 -4.44
C PHE A 100 4.76 -15.04 -5.35
N HIS A 101 5.80 -14.29 -5.01
CA HIS A 101 7.05 -14.18 -5.78
C HIS A 101 8.27 -14.33 -4.87
N ARG A 102 8.43 -15.53 -4.29
CA ARG A 102 9.48 -15.86 -3.30
C ARG A 102 10.91 -15.73 -3.80
N ASP A 103 11.10 -15.66 -5.12
CA ASP A 103 12.41 -15.41 -5.72
C ASP A 103 12.97 -14.02 -5.35
N HIS A 104 12.11 -13.10 -4.89
CA HIS A 104 12.48 -11.71 -4.62
C HIS A 104 12.62 -11.46 -3.11
N ARG A 105 13.58 -12.16 -2.48
CA ARG A 105 13.84 -12.08 -1.03
C ARG A 105 14.16 -10.67 -0.52
N GLY A 106 14.63 -9.79 -1.40
CA GLY A 106 14.86 -8.37 -1.10
C GLY A 106 13.62 -7.60 -0.64
N LEU A 107 12.39 -8.10 -0.89
CA LEU A 107 11.14 -7.47 -0.39
C LEU A 107 10.87 -7.77 1.09
N LEU A 108 11.49 -8.80 1.67
CA LEU A 108 11.33 -9.11 3.09
C LEU A 108 11.99 -8.08 3.99
N VAL A 109 13.09 -7.46 3.53
CA VAL A 109 13.81 -6.44 4.29
C VAL A 109 12.93 -5.20 4.55
N PRO A 110 12.33 -4.56 3.53
CA PRO A 110 11.42 -3.44 3.78
C PRO A 110 10.13 -3.86 4.50
N ALA A 111 9.55 -5.03 4.18
CA ALA A 111 8.37 -5.51 4.90
C ALA A 111 8.64 -5.70 6.40
N GLY A 112 9.78 -6.32 6.73
CA GLY A 112 10.22 -6.56 8.11
C GLY A 112 10.52 -5.28 8.85
N LEU A 113 11.21 -4.32 8.21
CA LEU A 113 11.44 -2.98 8.77
C LEU A 113 10.12 -2.29 9.07
N LEU A 114 9.20 -2.20 8.10
CA LEU A 114 7.90 -1.56 8.28
C LEU A 114 7.07 -2.22 9.40
N ALA A 115 7.10 -3.56 9.46
CA ALA A 115 6.43 -4.30 10.54
C ALA A 115 7.05 -4.05 11.92
N LEU A 116 8.39 -3.95 12.00
CA LEU A 116 9.10 -3.60 13.22
C LEU A 116 8.75 -2.19 13.69
N VAL A 117 8.71 -1.21 12.78
CA VAL A 117 8.30 0.16 13.12
C VAL A 117 6.87 0.18 13.63
N ALA A 118 5.95 -0.48 12.92
CA ALA A 118 4.55 -0.57 13.34
C ALA A 118 4.40 -1.22 14.72
N ALA A 119 5.15 -2.30 14.98
CA ALA A 119 5.12 -2.98 16.27
C ALA A 119 5.72 -2.14 17.41
N ALA A 120 6.81 -1.41 17.15
CA ALA A 120 7.46 -0.53 18.13
C ALA A 120 6.51 0.60 18.59
N ASP A 121 5.75 1.15 17.65
CA ASP A 121 4.78 2.21 17.94
C ASP A 121 3.59 1.67 18.77
N VAL A 122 3.10 0.46 18.46
CA VAL A 122 2.00 -0.20 19.21
C VAL A 122 2.37 -0.50 20.67
N ILE A 123 3.61 -0.88 20.96
CA ILE A 123 4.06 -1.18 22.34
C ILE A 123 4.47 0.06 23.13
N GLY A 124 4.23 1.26 22.59
CA GLY A 124 4.50 2.53 23.25
C GLY A 124 5.98 2.88 23.34
N LEU A 125 6.82 2.26 22.50
CA LEU A 125 8.21 2.64 22.29
C LEU A 125 8.24 3.87 21.39
N HIS A 126 7.69 4.97 21.93
CA HIS A 126 7.66 6.25 21.27
C HIS A 126 9.07 6.83 21.30
N LEU A 127 9.67 6.95 20.12
CA LEU A 127 10.87 7.74 19.96
C LEU A 127 10.54 9.21 20.24
N PRO A 128 11.51 10.02 20.71
CA PRO A 128 11.28 11.43 21.03
C PRO A 128 10.55 12.16 19.90
N ASP A 129 9.56 13.00 20.19
CA ASP A 129 8.69 13.67 19.21
C ASP A 129 9.47 14.37 18.08
N ALA A 130 10.68 14.85 18.37
CA ALA A 130 11.57 15.48 17.40
C ALA A 130 12.12 14.52 16.31
N THR A 131 12.09 13.21 16.54
CA THR A 131 12.66 12.18 15.64
C THR A 131 11.60 11.42 14.84
N GLN A 132 10.34 11.44 15.30
CA GLN A 132 9.20 10.80 14.64
C GLN A 132 9.02 11.20 13.15
N PRO A 133 9.12 12.50 12.77
CA PRO A 133 8.93 12.92 11.38
C PRO A 133 10.03 12.40 10.43
N PHE A 134 11.22 12.11 10.96
CA PHE A 134 12.37 11.66 10.19
C PHE A 134 12.42 10.14 10.01
N PHE A 135 11.64 9.39 10.80
CA PHE A 135 11.71 7.93 10.81
C PHE A 135 11.26 7.33 9.49
N VAL A 136 10.09 7.74 8.98
CA VAL A 136 9.56 7.29 7.69
C VAL A 136 10.52 7.64 6.54
N PRO A 137 11.00 8.89 6.39
CA PRO A 137 12.02 9.24 5.40
C PRO A 137 13.31 8.42 5.52
N ILE A 138 13.86 8.26 6.72
CA ILE A 138 15.13 7.54 6.94
C ILE A 138 14.98 6.06 6.60
N VAL A 139 13.88 5.43 7.02
CA VAL A 139 13.59 4.03 6.69
C VAL A 139 13.40 3.87 5.19
N LEU A 140 12.65 4.77 4.53
CA LEU A 140 12.49 4.75 3.08
C LEU A 140 13.81 4.95 2.33
N ILE A 141 14.68 5.84 2.81
CA ILE A 141 16.03 6.06 2.24
C ILE A 141 16.88 4.80 2.43
N ALA A 142 16.92 4.23 3.64
CA ALA A 142 17.69 3.02 3.92
C ALA A 142 17.22 1.84 3.05
N VAL A 143 15.90 1.67 2.90
CA VAL A 143 15.28 0.68 2.01
C VAL A 143 15.62 0.94 0.54
N GLY A 144 15.51 2.19 0.08
CA GLY A 144 15.83 2.57 -1.29
C GLY A 144 17.30 2.33 -1.64
N VAL A 145 18.21 2.64 -0.71
CA VAL A 145 19.65 2.35 -0.84
C VAL A 145 19.89 0.84 -0.87
N TYR A 146 19.24 0.06 -0.01
CA TYR A 146 19.34 -1.39 -0.03
C TYR A 146 18.92 -1.98 -1.39
N MET A 147 17.80 -1.50 -1.97
CA MET A 147 17.35 -1.94 -3.29
C MET A 147 18.27 -1.52 -4.45
N LEU A 148 19.08 -0.47 -4.29
CA LEU A 148 20.09 -0.11 -5.29
C LEU A 148 21.32 -1.04 -5.25
N VAL A 149 21.57 -1.64 -4.09
CA VAL A 149 22.71 -2.54 -3.86
C VAL A 149 22.35 -3.99 -4.21
N GLU A 150 21.13 -4.42 -3.90
CA GLU A 150 20.60 -5.74 -4.22
C GLU A 150 20.11 -5.75 -5.69
N ARG A 151 20.94 -6.22 -6.63
CA ARG A 151 20.62 -6.31 -8.07
C ARG A 151 19.91 -7.61 -8.44
#